data_AF-A0A7C1VPF0-F1
#
_entry.id   AF-A0A7C1VPF0-F1
#
_cell.length_a   1.000
_cell.length_b   1.000
_cell.length_c   1.000
_cell.angle_alpha   90.00
_cell.angle_beta   90.00
_cell.angle_gamma   90.00
#
_symmetry.space_group_name_H-M   'P 1'
#
loop_
_entity.id
_entity.type
_entity.pdbx_description
1 polymer ?
#
loop_
_entity_poly.entity_id
_entity_poly.type
_entity_poly.pdbx_seq_one_letter_code
_entity_poly.pdbx_strand_id
1 'polypeptide(L)'
;MIVYPNENYVSWISEDDADQYFETRLNAGTWDNANKEAALMTAFRSINELNLNVDPTETDQLTALKQAQCEQALHELKSDIDGQAISGLTLGGLLSVKMPADQTSPDRYSKRAISILRPYMVVGTVTRTR
;
A
#
# COMPACT_ATOMS: atom_id res chain seq x y z
N MET A 1 9.59 -13.47 -11.31
CA MET A 1 10.07 -13.01 -9.99
C MET A 1 10.92 -11.78 -10.24
N ILE A 2 10.37 -10.58 -10.03
CA ILE A 2 11.15 -9.34 -10.15
C ILE A 2 11.86 -9.17 -8.81
N VAL A 3 13.15 -9.47 -8.80
CA VAL A 3 14.08 -9.14 -7.73
C VAL A 3 14.87 -7.97 -8.25
N TYR A 4 14.88 -6.84 -7.54
CA TYR A 4 15.84 -5.79 -7.83
C TYR A 4 17.22 -6.29 -7.36
N PRO A 5 18.16 -6.60 -8.27
CA PRO A 5 19.40 -7.29 -7.90
C PRO A 5 20.32 -6.47 -7.00
N ASN A 6 20.12 -5.14 -6.98
CA ASN A 6 21.00 -4.21 -6.28
C ASN A 6 20.59 -3.96 -4.83
N GLU A 7 19.36 -4.32 -4.44
CA GLU A 7 18.80 -3.96 -3.14
C GLU A 7 18.41 -5.18 -2.29
N ASN A 8 18.54 -6.42 -2.81
CA ASN A 8 18.30 -7.69 -2.09
C ASN A 8 16.88 -7.90 -1.51
N TYR A 9 15.89 -7.08 -1.88
CA TYR A 9 14.49 -7.29 -1.50
C TYR A 9 13.54 -7.44 -2.70
N VAL A 10 12.35 -7.98 -2.42
CA VAL A 10 11.34 -8.29 -3.45
C VAL A 10 10.39 -7.10 -3.62
N SER A 11 10.39 -6.51 -4.81
CA SER A 11 9.63 -5.31 -5.15
C SER A 11 9.47 -5.18 -6.67
N TRP A 12 8.42 -4.49 -7.12
CA TRP A 12 8.27 -4.11 -8.54
C TRP A 12 8.89 -2.75 -8.86
N ILE A 13 9.25 -1.94 -7.85
CA ILE A 13 9.87 -0.62 -7.97
C ILE A 13 11.12 -0.50 -7.07
N SER A 14 12.16 0.23 -7.49
CA SER A 14 13.32 0.55 -6.64
C SER A 14 13.02 1.72 -5.71
N GLU A 15 13.87 1.95 -4.70
CA GLU A 15 13.74 3.14 -3.84
C GLU A 15 13.88 4.44 -4.66
N ASP A 16 14.86 4.51 -5.57
CA ASP A 16 15.08 5.70 -6.41
C ASP A 16 13.87 6.01 -7.32
N ASP A 17 13.28 4.98 -7.96
CA ASP A 17 12.08 5.13 -8.80
C ASP A 17 10.88 5.55 -7.94
N ALA A 18 10.78 5.03 -6.70
CA ALA A 18 9.72 5.39 -5.76
C ALA A 18 9.88 6.82 -5.24
N ASP A 19 11.10 7.27 -4.98
CA ASP A 19 11.40 8.65 -4.61
C ASP A 19 10.92 9.61 -5.71
N GLN A 20 11.27 9.33 -6.97
CA GLN A 20 10.80 10.12 -8.10
C GLN A 20 9.26 10.12 -8.21
N TYR A 21 8.60 8.99 -7.92
CA TYR A 21 7.14 8.93 -7.87
C TYR A 21 6.58 9.86 -6.78
N PHE A 22 7.20 9.88 -5.58
CA PHE A 22 6.72 10.66 -4.45
C PHE A 22 7.08 12.15 -4.49
N GLU A 23 8.13 12.55 -5.20
CA GLU A 23 8.48 13.97 -5.42
C GLU A 23 7.29 14.79 -5.99
N THR A 24 6.45 14.15 -6.81
CA THR A 24 5.29 14.79 -7.43
C THR A 24 3.99 14.63 -6.63
N ARG A 25 4.04 13.95 -5.47
CA ARG A 25 2.85 13.58 -4.68
C ARG A 25 2.72 14.36 -3.38
N LEU A 26 1.46 14.64 -3.04
CA LEU A 26 1.07 15.08 -1.71
C LEU A 26 1.44 13.99 -0.69
N ASN A 27 2.10 14.38 0.40
CA ASN A 27 2.63 13.52 1.48
C ASN A 27 4.01 12.88 1.24
N ALA A 28 4.83 13.43 0.35
CA ALA A 28 6.25 13.07 0.24
C ALA A 28 6.96 13.04 1.61
N GLY A 29 6.67 13.99 2.51
CA GLY A 29 7.28 14.03 3.84
C GLY A 29 6.99 12.81 4.73
N THR A 30 5.91 12.05 4.50
CA THR A 30 5.65 10.78 5.20
C THR A 30 6.56 9.67 4.67
N TRP A 31 6.84 9.70 3.36
CA TRP A 31 7.73 8.77 2.68
C TRP A 31 9.21 9.06 3.00
N ASP A 32 9.62 10.33 3.01
CA ASP A 32 11.01 10.75 3.23
C ASP A 32 11.57 10.31 4.58
N ASN A 33 10.71 10.17 5.59
CA ASN A 33 11.09 9.78 6.95
C ASN A 33 10.85 8.29 7.25
N ALA A 34 10.40 7.51 6.26
CA ALA A 34 10.06 6.10 6.45
C ALA A 34 11.25 5.17 6.19
N ASN A 35 11.13 3.93 6.70
CA ASN A 35 11.96 2.83 6.22
C ASN A 35 11.41 2.34 4.86
N LYS A 36 11.99 2.86 3.78
CA LYS A 36 11.51 2.71 2.39
C LYS A 36 11.48 1.25 1.94
N GLU A 37 12.58 0.53 2.07
CA GLU A 37 12.66 -0.92 1.82
C GLU A 37 11.52 -1.69 2.52
N ALA A 38 11.37 -1.50 3.84
CA ALA A 38 10.35 -2.22 4.61
C ALA A 38 8.92 -1.87 4.15
N ALA A 39 8.66 -0.61 3.82
CA ALA A 39 7.38 -0.15 3.31
C ALA A 39 7.07 -0.75 1.93
N LEU A 40 8.05 -0.77 1.03
CA LEU A 40 7.90 -1.36 -0.31
C LEU A 40 7.70 -2.87 -0.23
N MET A 41 8.45 -3.58 0.61
CA MET A 41 8.29 -5.02 0.81
C MET A 41 6.92 -5.39 1.38
N THR A 42 6.41 -4.60 2.33
CA THR A 42 5.10 -4.85 2.94
C THR A 42 4.00 -4.62 1.90
N ALA A 43 4.06 -3.50 1.17
CA ALA A 43 3.14 -3.22 0.08
C ALA A 43 3.19 -4.27 -1.04
N PHE A 44 4.38 -4.74 -1.40
CA PHE A 44 4.57 -5.82 -2.37
C PHE A 44 3.84 -7.08 -1.92
N ARG A 45 4.01 -7.49 -0.66
CA ARG A 45 3.33 -8.67 -0.10
C ARG A 45 1.81 -8.48 -0.12
N SER A 46 1.33 -7.34 0.36
CA SER A 46 -0.10 -7.00 0.38
C SER A 46 -0.72 -7.11 -1.02
N ILE A 47 -0.07 -6.57 -2.05
CA ILE A 47 -0.58 -6.63 -3.43
C ILE A 47 -0.52 -8.04 -4.02
N ASN A 48 0.50 -8.84 -3.71
CA ASN A 48 0.57 -10.23 -4.19
C ASN A 48 -0.51 -11.13 -3.58
N GLU A 49 -1.11 -10.74 -2.46
CA GLU A 49 -2.28 -11.44 -1.93
C GLU A 49 -3.55 -11.17 -2.76
N LEU A 50 -3.56 -10.13 -3.60
CA LEU A 50 -4.66 -9.86 -4.51
C LEU A 50 -4.61 -10.84 -5.69
N ASN A 51 -5.79 -11.34 -6.07
CA ASN A 51 -5.93 -12.18 -7.24
C ASN A 51 -5.92 -11.31 -8.52
N LEU A 52 -4.72 -11.08 -9.05
CA LEU A 52 -4.47 -10.22 -10.20
C LEU A 52 -4.11 -11.04 -11.44
N ASN A 53 -4.71 -10.71 -12.58
CA ASN A 53 -4.32 -11.21 -13.89
C ASN A 53 -3.41 -10.18 -14.57
N VAL A 54 -2.15 -10.14 -14.15
CA VAL A 54 -1.16 -9.14 -14.58
C VAL A 54 0.07 -9.86 -15.14
N ASP A 55 0.51 -9.42 -16.31
CA ASP A 55 1.79 -9.80 -16.91
C ASP A 55 2.86 -8.75 -16.56
N PRO A 56 3.84 -9.07 -15.71
CA PRO A 56 4.91 -8.14 -15.34
C PRO A 56 5.92 -7.88 -16.48
N THR A 57 5.80 -8.54 -17.62
CA THR A 57 6.62 -8.28 -18.82
C THR A 57 6.05 -7.16 -19.70
N GLU A 58 4.77 -6.85 -19.54
CA GLU A 58 4.10 -5.76 -20.24
C GLU A 58 4.35 -4.42 -19.53
N THR A 59 4.89 -3.43 -20.24
CA THR A 59 5.32 -2.14 -19.66
C THR A 59 4.20 -1.41 -18.91
N ASP A 60 3.00 -1.37 -19.48
CA ASP A 60 1.86 -0.67 -18.88
C ASP A 60 1.38 -1.35 -17.59
N GLN A 61 1.42 -2.68 -17.59
CA GLN A 61 1.01 -3.52 -16.47
C GLN A 61 2.03 -3.47 -15.33
N LEU A 62 3.32 -3.52 -15.67
CA LEU A 62 4.40 -3.30 -14.71
C LEU A 62 4.32 -1.88 -14.11
N THR A 63 4.03 -0.86 -14.92
CA THR A 63 3.84 0.51 -14.43
C THR A 63 2.66 0.60 -13.46
N ALA A 64 1.55 -0.08 -13.74
CA ALA A 64 0.42 -0.16 -12.82
C ALA A 64 0.80 -0.84 -11.49
N LEU A 65 1.56 -1.94 -11.52
CA LEU A 65 2.07 -2.60 -10.32
C LEU A 65 2.98 -1.69 -9.49
N LYS A 66 3.93 -1.01 -10.15
CA LYS A 66 4.83 -0.03 -9.51
C LYS A 66 4.06 1.07 -8.78
N GLN A 67 3.12 1.72 -9.48
CA GLN A 67 2.32 2.81 -8.90
C GLN A 67 1.41 2.33 -7.78
N ALA A 68 0.79 1.14 -7.94
CA ALA A 68 -0.04 0.55 -6.89
C ALA A 68 0.78 0.22 -5.64
N GLN A 69 2.01 -0.29 -5.81
CA GLN A 69 2.92 -0.57 -4.70
C GLN A 69 3.27 0.69 -3.93
N CYS A 70 3.59 1.80 -4.60
CA CYS A 70 3.82 3.09 -3.93
C CYS A 70 2.59 3.57 -3.16
N GLU A 71 1.41 3.55 -3.78
CA GLU A 71 0.18 4.01 -3.13
C GLU A 71 -0.25 3.12 -1.95
N GLN A 72 0.08 1.82 -2.00
CA GLN A 72 -0.12 0.89 -0.88
C GLN A 72 0.90 1.13 0.24
N ALA A 73 2.18 1.33 -0.09
CA ALA A 73 3.23 1.62 0.88
C ALA A 73 2.92 2.91 1.66
N LEU A 74 2.49 3.97 0.97
CA LEU A 74 2.09 5.22 1.61
C LEU A 74 0.90 5.04 2.56
N HIS A 75 -0.06 4.18 2.20
CA HIS A 75 -1.22 3.90 3.02
C HIS A 75 -0.86 3.13 4.29
N GLU A 76 0.00 2.12 4.16
CA GLU A 76 0.51 1.35 5.31
C GLU A 76 1.32 2.25 6.25
N LEU A 77 2.19 3.12 5.72
CA LEU A 77 2.94 4.08 6.51
C LEU A 77 2.06 5.07 7.28
N LYS A 78 1.00 5.59 6.64
CA LYS A 78 0.04 6.46 7.31
C LYS A 78 -0.74 5.73 8.40
N SER A 79 -1.19 4.51 8.11
CA SER A 79 -1.91 3.70 9.08
C SER A 79 -1.07 3.34 10.30
N ASP A 80 0.24 3.10 10.12
CA ASP A 80 1.15 2.84 11.23
C ASP A 80 1.33 4.08 12.12
N ILE A 81 1.52 5.26 11.51
CA ILE A 81 1.62 6.54 12.23
C ILE A 81 0.35 6.83 13.02
N ASP A 82 -0.83 6.66 12.41
CA ASP A 82 -2.11 6.86 13.07
C ASP A 82 -2.29 5.88 14.24
N GLY A 83 -1.90 4.62 14.06
CA GLY A 83 -1.93 3.60 15.12
C GLY A 83 -1.02 3.93 16.31
N GLN A 84 0.17 4.47 16.05
CA GLN A 84 1.09 4.93 17.10
C GLN A 84 0.58 6.19 17.81
N ALA A 85 0.00 7.14 17.07
CA ALA A 85 -0.58 8.36 17.64
C ALA A 85 -1.76 8.05 18.58
N ILE A 86 -2.64 7.11 18.19
CA ILE A 86 -3.76 6.65 19.03
C ILE A 86 -3.25 5.95 20.29
N SER A 87 -2.23 5.08 20.14
CA SER A 87 -1.64 4.37 21.28
C SER A 87 -1.00 5.34 22.29
N GLY A 88 -0.36 6.41 21.82
CA GLY A 88 0.22 7.47 22.66
C GLY A 88 -0.82 8.30 23.45
N LEU A 89 -2.04 8.45 22.93
CA LEU A 89 -3.12 9.18 23.61
C LEU A 89 -3.81 8.36 24.72
N THR A 90 -3.59 7.04 24.77
CA THR A 90 -4.21 6.18 25.78
C THR A 90 -3.43 6.09 27.11
N LEU A 91 -2.21 6.63 27.19
CA LEU A 91 -1.35 6.49 28.38
C LEU A 91 -1.43 7.66 29.38
N GLY A 92 -2.13 8.74 29.04
CA GLY A 92 -2.37 9.89 29.94
C GLY A 92 -3.82 9.90 30.42
N GLY A 93 -4.11 9.19 31.52
CA GLY A 93 -5.47 9.04 32.05
C GLY A 93 -6.23 10.37 32.23
N LEU A 94 -7.45 10.41 31.68
CA LEU A 94 -8.67 11.10 32.19
C LEU A 94 -9.71 11.47 31.12
N LEU A 95 -9.56 11.07 29.85
CA LEU A 95 -10.60 11.28 28.84
C LEU A 95 -10.78 10.02 27.99
N SER A 96 -11.60 9.07 28.46
CA SER A 96 -12.20 8.04 27.61
C SER A 96 -13.19 8.72 26.66
N VAL A 97 -12.67 9.34 25.60
CA VAL A 97 -13.47 9.67 24.42
C VAL A 97 -13.84 8.33 23.80
N LYS A 98 -15.06 7.89 24.06
CA LYS A 98 -15.69 6.77 23.37
C LYS A 98 -15.83 7.17 21.91
N MET A 99 -14.77 6.97 21.13
CA MET A 99 -14.82 7.11 19.68
C MET A 99 -15.98 6.23 19.19
N PRO A 100 -16.91 6.75 18.38
CA PRO A 100 -17.90 5.90 17.74
C PRO A 100 -17.15 4.80 16.99
N ALA A 101 -17.65 3.57 17.11
CA ALA A 101 -17.10 2.35 16.49
C ALA A 101 -17.20 2.35 14.94
N ASP A 102 -17.18 3.54 14.34
CA ASP A 102 -17.13 3.82 12.91
C ASP A 102 -15.72 4.23 12.46
N GLN A 103 -14.72 4.07 13.34
CA GLN A 103 -13.36 3.79 12.87
C GLN A 103 -13.35 2.35 12.35
N THR A 104 -13.93 2.19 11.17
CA THR A 104 -13.63 1.11 10.25
C THR A 104 -12.15 0.81 10.36
N SER A 105 -11.81 -0.41 10.79
CA SER A 105 -10.47 -0.98 10.66
C SER A 105 -9.81 -0.43 9.41
N PRO A 106 -8.59 0.15 9.48
CA PRO A 106 -7.99 0.82 8.36
C PRO A 106 -8.11 -0.09 7.14
N ASP A 107 -8.77 0.41 6.07
CA ASP A 107 -9.00 -0.37 4.86
C ASP A 107 -7.68 -1.07 4.52
N ARG A 108 -7.66 -2.41 4.45
CA ARG A 108 -6.40 -3.18 4.30
C ARG A 108 -5.58 -2.71 3.10
N TYR A 109 -6.25 -2.13 2.11
CA TYR A 109 -5.66 -1.64 0.89
C TYR A 109 -5.95 -0.16 0.65
N SER A 110 -4.98 0.54 0.09
CA SER A 110 -5.14 1.90 -0.43
C SER A 110 -6.22 1.94 -1.49
N LYS A 111 -7.20 2.83 -1.34
CA LYS A 111 -8.25 3.07 -2.36
C LYS A 111 -7.65 3.41 -3.73
N ARG A 112 -6.48 4.07 -3.74
CA ARG A 112 -5.75 4.40 -4.96
C ARG A 112 -5.07 3.18 -5.55
N ALA A 113 -4.38 2.38 -4.74
CA ALA A 113 -3.78 1.12 -5.21
C ALA A 113 -4.85 0.20 -5.82
N ILE A 114 -5.99 0.03 -5.14
CA ILE A 114 -7.11 -0.75 -5.67
C ILE A 114 -7.68 -0.14 -6.95
N SER A 115 -7.81 1.19 -7.04
CA SER A 115 -8.27 1.84 -8.27
C SER A 115 -7.35 1.60 -9.46
N ILE A 116 -6.03 1.58 -9.24
CA ILE A 116 -5.01 1.30 -10.27
C ILE A 116 -5.09 -0.17 -10.69
N LEU A 117 -5.23 -1.08 -9.73
CA LEU A 117 -5.23 -2.53 -9.98
C LEU A 117 -6.58 -3.07 -10.45
N ARG A 118 -7.67 -2.31 -10.28
CA ARG A 118 -9.05 -2.71 -10.60
C ARG A 118 -9.21 -3.36 -11.98
N PRO A 119 -8.61 -2.84 -13.07
CA PRO A 119 -8.75 -3.45 -14.40
C PRO A 119 -8.15 -4.86 -14.49
N TYR A 120 -7.22 -5.19 -13.59
CA TYR A 120 -6.49 -6.45 -13.57
C TYR A 120 -6.98 -7.41 -12.49
N MET A 121 -7.92 -7.00 -11.63
CA MET A 121 -8.49 -7.87 -10.61
C MET A 121 -9.41 -8.90 -11.24
N VAL A 122 -9.17 -10.18 -10.94
CA VAL A 122 -10.06 -11.26 -11.36
C VAL A 122 -11.28 -11.24 -10.43
N VAL A 123 -12.33 -10.53 -10.81
CA VAL A 123 -13.63 -10.64 -10.14
C VAL A 123 -14.17 -12.02 -10.48
N GLY A 124 -14.17 -12.92 -9.50
CA GLY A 124 -14.85 -14.20 -9.62
C GLY A 124 -16.31 -13.92 -9.98
N THR A 125 -16.68 -14.13 -11.23
CA THR A 125 -18.08 -14.08 -11.66
C THR A 125 -18.76 -15.24 -10.96
N VAL A 126 -19.48 -14.96 -9.88
CA VAL A 126 -20.41 -15.93 -9.29
C VAL A 126 -21.53 -16.10 -10.31
N THR A 127 -21.37 -17.08 -11.20
CA THR A 127 -22.43 -17.51 -12.09
C THR A 127 -23.52 -18.09 -11.20
N ARG A 128 -24.54 -17.28 -10.89
CA ARG A 128 -25.72 -17.74 -10.16
C ARG A 128 -26.52 -18.61 -11.12
N THR A 129 -26.18 -19.90 -11.15
CA THR A 129 -26.99 -20.91 -11.84
C THR A 129 -28.38 -20.90 -11.21
N ARG A 130 -29.39 -20.68 -12.06
CA ARG A 130 -30.79 -20.65 -11.69
C ARG A 130 -31.42 -22.02 -11.93
#